data_AF-A0A4Q7M3G0-F1
#
_entry.id   AF-A0A4Q7M3G0-F1
#
_cell.length_a   1.000
_cell.length_b   1.000
_cell.length_c   1.000
_cell.angle_alpha   90.00
_cell.angle_beta   90.00
_cell.angle_gamma   90.00
#
_symmetry.space_group_name_H-M   'P 1'
#
loop_
_entity.id
_entity.type
_entity.pdbx_description
1 polymer ?
#
loop_
_entity_poly.entity_id
_entity_poly.type
_entity_poly.pdbx_seq_one_letter_code
_entity_poly.pdbx_strand_id
1 'polypeptide(L)' 'MTGAIRPRWEWALVDEAGALLDPALSPVFTTQYDAEEWLGERWRSLAAGGAVEARLLHDGAPATAPLPLRAP' A
#
# COMPACT_ATOMS: atom_id res chain seq x y z
N MET A 1 -6.20 29.60 6.42
CA MET A 1 -6.59 28.58 5.43
C MET A 1 -6.34 27.22 6.07
N THR A 2 -7.34 26.65 6.74
CA THR A 2 -7.17 25.32 7.35
C THR A 2 -7.40 24.27 6.28
N GLY A 3 -6.34 23.90 5.56
CA GLY A 3 -6.38 22.74 4.69
C GLY A 3 -6.57 21.51 5.57
N ALA A 4 -7.79 20.97 5.63
CA ALA A 4 -8.03 19.70 6.30
C ALA A 4 -7.19 18.64 5.60
N ILE A 5 -6.23 18.05 6.32
CA ILE A 5 -5.47 16.90 5.84
C ILE A 5 -6.46 15.75 5.71
N ARG A 6 -6.85 15.40 4.48
CA ARG A 6 -7.74 14.28 4.20
C ARG A 6 -6.89 13.04 3.96
N PRO A 7 -7.21 11.90 4.60
CA PRO A 7 -6.54 10.64 4.29
C PRO A 7 -6.87 10.26 2.84
N ARG A 8 -5.82 10.01 2.05
CA ARG A 8 -5.90 9.74 0.60
C ARG A 8 -4.91 8.69 0.13
N TRP A 9 -3.97 8.31 0.99
CA TRP A 9 -2.90 7.38 0.65
C TRP A 9 -3.28 5.99 1.12
N GLU A 10 -3.10 4.98 0.29
CA GLU A 10 -3.40 3.58 0.64
C GLU A 10 -2.56 2.64 -0.23
N TRP A 11 -2.39 1.40 0.21
CA TRP A 11 -1.75 0.37 -0.60
C TRP A 11 -2.78 -0.58 -1.20
N ALA A 12 -2.77 -0.67 -2.53
CA ALA A 12 -3.39 -1.79 -3.24
C ALA A 12 -2.38 -2.95 -3.31
N LEU A 13 -2.72 -4.05 -2.63
CA LEU A 13 -1.90 -5.26 -2.59
C LEU A 13 -2.37 -6.25 -3.64
N VAL A 14 -1.43 -6.92 -4.29
CA VAL A 14 -1.70 -7.84 -5.41
C VAL A 14 -1.08 -9.20 -5.12
N ASP A 15 -1.82 -10.26 -5.44
CA ASP A 15 -1.36 -11.65 -5.31
C ASP A 15 -0.61 -12.17 -6.55
N GLU A 16 -0.14 -13.42 -6.49
CA GLU A 16 0.57 -14.08 -7.61
C GLU A 16 -0.27 -14.22 -8.88
N ALA A 17 -1.60 -14.23 -8.77
CA ALA A 17 -2.51 -14.28 -9.91
C ALA A 17 -2.74 -12.89 -10.54
N GLY A 18 -2.17 -11.83 -9.96
CA GLY A 18 -2.40 -10.45 -10.37
C GLY A 18 -3.73 -9.88 -9.87
N ALA A 19 -4.41 -10.56 -8.94
CA ALA A 19 -5.66 -10.11 -8.35
C ALA A 19 -5.40 -9.19 -7.14
N LEU A 20 -6.29 -8.22 -6.93
CA LEU A 20 -6.26 -7.37 -5.75
C LEU A 20 -6.67 -8.17 -4.51
N LEU A 21 -5.85 -8.09 -3.47
CA LEU A 21 -6.19 -8.59 -2.15
C LEU A 21 -7.20 -7.64 -1.46
N ASP A 22 -7.72 -8.08 -0.31
CA ASP A 22 -8.68 -7.31 0.47
C ASP A 22 -8.13 -5.89 0.79
N PRO A 23 -8.82 -4.81 0.36
CA PRO A 23 -8.40 -3.43 0.66
C PRO A 23 -8.27 -3.15 2.16
N ALA A 24 -9.00 -3.88 3.02
CA ALA A 24 -8.91 -3.74 4.47
C ALA A 24 -7.54 -4.13 5.05
N LEU A 25 -6.69 -4.80 4.26
CA LEU A 25 -5.30 -5.08 4.64
C LEU A 25 -4.44 -3.82 4.71
N SER A 26 -4.82 -2.75 4.02
CA SER A 26 -4.12 -1.46 4.06
C SER A 26 -4.98 -0.39 4.74
N PRO A 27 -4.45 0.30 5.78
CA PRO A 27 -5.06 1.52 6.29
C PRO A 27 -5.02 2.66 5.26
N VAL A 28 -5.83 3.69 5.50
CA VAL A 28 -5.71 4.96 4.77
C VAL A 28 -4.84 5.93 5.57
N PHE A 29 -3.87 6.55 4.90
CA PHE A 29 -2.88 7.44 5.49
C PHE A 29 -3.09 8.89 5.04
N THR A 30 -2.67 9.80 5.91
CA THR A 30 -2.69 11.25 5.69
C THR A 30 -1.50 11.75 4.87
N THR A 31 -0.37 11.03 4.91
CA THR A 31 0.84 11.37 4.16
C THR A 31 1.40 10.15 3.44
N GLN A 32 2.18 10.40 2.38
CA GLN A 32 2.93 9.34 1.70
C GLN A 32 3.95 8.67 2.63
N TYR A 33 4.64 9.46 3.44
CA TYR A 33 5.66 8.96 4.36
C TYR A 33 5.09 7.92 5.33
N ASP A 34 3.93 8.19 5.95
CA ASP A 34 3.29 7.23 6.86
C ASP A 34 2.91 5.92 6.14
N ALA A 35 2.47 6.00 4.87
CA ALA A 35 2.15 4.84 4.06
C ALA A 35 3.41 4.02 3.74
N GLU A 36 4.51 4.67 3.37
CA GLU A 36 5.79 4.03 3.04
C GLU A 36 6.42 3.37 4.28
N GLU A 37 6.43 4.04 5.42
CA GLU A 37 6.90 3.48 6.70
C GLU A 37 6.09 2.23 7.07
N TRP A 38 4.75 2.30 6.98
CA TRP A 38 3.89 1.14 7.24
C TRP A 38 4.23 -0.06 6.34
N LEU A 39 4.47 0.17 5.05
CA LEU A 39 4.85 -0.91 4.14
C LEU A 39 6.21 -1.49 4.55
N GLY A 40 7.18 -0.64 4.89
CA GLY A 40 8.51 -1.04 5.36
C GLY A 40 8.49 -1.92 6.61
N GLU A 41 7.54 -1.69 7.52
CA GLU A 41 7.36 -2.53 8.70
C GLU A 41 6.63 -3.84 8.40
N ARG A 42 5.68 -3.83 7.46
CA ARG A 42 4.73 -4.94 7.27
C ARG A 42 5.02 -5.84 6.07
N TRP A 43 5.90 -5.45 5.15
CA TRP A 43 6.07 -6.14 3.87
C TRP A 43 6.31 -7.64 3.99
N ARG A 44 7.05 -8.11 5.01
CA ARG A 44 7.29 -9.55 5.23
C ARG A 44 6.02 -10.30 5.60
N SER A 45 5.19 -9.73 6.48
CA SER A 45 3.92 -10.33 6.86
C SER A 45 2.92 -10.30 5.70
N LEU A 46 2.92 -9.23 4.90
CA LEU A 46 2.10 -9.14 3.69
C LEU A 46 2.53 -10.18 2.65
N ALA A 47 3.84 -10.34 2.43
CA ALA A 47 4.40 -11.37 1.56
C ALA A 47 4.05 -12.79 2.03
N ALA A 48 4.21 -13.06 3.34
CA ALA A 48 3.79 -14.33 3.93
C ALA A 48 2.27 -14.57 3.82
N GLY A 49 1.48 -13.49 3.73
CA GLY A 49 0.04 -13.52 3.48
C GLY A 49 -0.34 -13.65 2.00
N GLY A 50 0.61 -13.80 1.08
CA GLY A 50 0.38 -14.01 -0.35
C GLY A 50 0.45 -12.75 -1.23
N ALA A 51 0.76 -11.57 -0.67
CA ALA A 51 0.97 -10.37 -1.47
C ALA A 51 2.34 -10.41 -2.14
N VAL A 52 2.40 -10.19 -3.45
CA VAL A 52 3.66 -10.18 -4.22
C VAL A 52 4.00 -8.84 -4.85
N GLU A 53 3.05 -7.92 -4.86
CA GLU A 53 3.23 -6.54 -5.32
C GLU A 53 2.37 -5.59 -4.48
N ALA A 54 2.91 -4.40 -4.20
CA ALA A 54 2.23 -3.30 -3.55
C ALA A 54 2.22 -2.06 -4.45
N ARG A 55 1.06 -1.44 -4.61
CA ARG A 55 0.88 -0.21 -5.39
C ARG A 55 0.42 0.91 -4.47
N LEU A 56 1.21 1.98 -4.39
CA LEU A 56 0.81 3.14 -3.61
C LEU A 56 -0.20 3.94 -4.40
N LEU A 57 -1.38 4.16 -3.82
CA LEU A 57 -2.43 4.99 -4.39
C LEU A 57 -2.50 6.32 -3.64
N HIS A 58 -2.71 7.40 -4.38
CA HIS A 58 -3.14 8.69 -3.87
C HIS A 58 -4.47 9.06 -4.50
N ASP A 59 -5.53 9.15 -3.71
CA ASP A 59 -6.90 9.44 -4.17
C ASP A 59 -7.36 8.45 -5.26
N GLY A 60 -7.01 7.17 -5.07
CA GLY A 60 -7.32 6.07 -6.00
C GLY A 60 -6.41 5.98 -7.24
N ALA A 61 -5.47 6.90 -7.43
CA ALA A 61 -4.53 6.89 -8.56
C ALA A 61 -3.13 6.41 -8.15
N PRO A 62 -2.42 5.61 -8.96
CA PRO A 62 -1.04 5.21 -8.67
C PRO A 62 -0.11 6.42 -8.50
N ALA A 63 0.56 6.51 -7.36
CA ALA A 63 1.46 7.60 -7.02
C ALA A 63 2.93 7.28 -7.31
N THR A 64 3.31 6.00 -7.22
CA THR A 64 4.68 5.51 -7.46
C THR A 64 4.66 4.24 -8.32
N ALA A 65 5.84 3.79 -8.75
CA ALA A 65 5.97 2.50 -9.41
C ALA A 65 5.59 1.36 -8.44
N PRO A 66 4.97 0.26 -8.93
CA PRO A 66 4.66 -0.89 -8.10
C PRO A 66 5.92 -1.48 -7.45
N LEU A 67 5.81 -1.87 -6.19
CA LEU A 67 6.89 -2.45 -5.41
C LEU A 67 6.69 -3.97 -5.28
N PRO A 68 7.65 -4.80 -5.72
CA PRO A 68 7.58 -6.23 -5.50
C PRO A 68 7.76 -6.57 -4.02
N LEU A 69 6.85 -7.36 -3.46
CA LEU A 69 6.89 -7.87 -2.09
C LEU A 69 7.46 -9.28 -2.06
N ARG A 70 8.70 -9.43 -2.52
CA ARG A 70 9.36 -10.74 -2.54
C ARG A 70 10.28 -10.86 -1.34
N ALA A 71 10.02 -11.84 -0.49
CA ALA A 71 11.06 -12.31 0.41
C ALA A 71 12.16 -13.00 -0.43
N PRO A 72 13.44 -12.72 -0.17
CA PRO A 72 14.55 -13.47 -0.79
C PRO A 72 14.51 -14.96 -0.42
#